data_AF-U6LCY4-F1
#
_entry.id   AF-U6LCY4-F1
#
_cell.length_a   1.000
_cell.length_b   1.000
_cell.length_c   1.000
_cell.angle_alpha   90.00
_cell.angle_beta   90.00
_cell.angle_gamma   90.00
#
_symmetry.space_group_name_H-M   'P 1'
#
loop_
_entity.id
_entity.type
_entity.pdbx_description
1 polymer ?
#
loop_
_entity_poly.entity_id
_entity_poly.type
_entity_poly.pdbx_seq_one_letter_code
_entity_poly.pdbx_strand_id
1 'polypeptide(L)'
;MEFWGEGSASSLPQFENKKRLALLLGHNTVPTRSSLLAVLEAKDVLSQASPTVKQLFSLLEAEFTPLKLCSLCEPLLGELEQQQLLQPYVLPLKKIIFAQLAQQLSRVYDSLSIHHFVNYICPQSFLSWAEAETLLVSLVSSSSRSRTTPAAADGSSSSAAAAAAAAAAAADSSSSFSVRIDYAAKALIFSEPDVYPESYLRSSLNSLSKALDVAVECLRPEETPEQQQERSAYQAAISRRLEVEAAKMRKQQQQQQQQQQQQQQQQQQQQQQQQQQQQQQMQK
;
A
#
# COMPACT_ATOMS: atom_id res chain seq x y z
N MET A 1 3.62 25.91 -21.36
CA MET A 1 4.51 24.75 -21.53
C MET A 1 3.89 23.64 -20.70
N GLU A 2 3.02 22.88 -21.34
CA GLU A 2 2.19 21.84 -20.72
C GLU A 2 3.06 20.62 -20.45
N PHE A 3 3.03 20.14 -19.20
CA PHE A 3 3.74 18.94 -18.78
C PHE A 3 2.70 17.98 -18.17
N TRP A 4 1.87 17.38 -19.04
CA TRP A 4 1.07 16.21 -18.67
C TRP A 4 1.94 14.98 -18.86
N GLY A 5 2.44 14.45 -17.74
CA GLY A 5 3.22 13.22 -17.69
C GLY A 5 2.39 12.02 -18.11
N GLU A 6 2.99 11.21 -18.97
CA GLU A 6 2.47 9.98 -19.57
C GLU A 6 2.03 8.96 -18.51
N GLY A 7 0.72 8.74 -18.41
CA GLY A 7 0.14 7.62 -17.69
C GLY A 7 0.24 6.34 -18.51
N SER A 8 0.81 5.30 -17.90
CA SER A 8 1.02 3.96 -18.47
C SER A 8 -0.25 3.32 -19.06
N ALA A 9 -0.16 2.91 -20.34
CA ALA A 9 -1.25 2.55 -21.26
C ALA A 9 -2.05 1.24 -20.99
N SER A 10 -1.83 0.51 -19.89
CA SER A 10 -2.45 -0.82 -19.68
C SER A 10 -3.52 -0.90 -18.58
N SER A 11 -3.54 0.02 -17.60
CA SER A 11 -4.68 0.19 -16.65
C SER A 11 -5.71 1.20 -17.16
N LEU A 12 -5.26 2.13 -18.00
CA LEU A 12 -6.09 3.08 -18.74
C LEU A 12 -7.25 2.41 -19.49
N PRO A 13 -7.10 1.33 -20.28
CA PRO A 13 -8.22 0.75 -21.00
C PRO A 13 -9.33 0.21 -20.08
N GLN A 14 -8.99 -0.39 -18.93
CA GLN A 14 -10.02 -0.88 -18.00
C GLN A 14 -10.72 0.27 -17.28
N PHE A 15 -9.96 1.28 -16.84
CA PHE A 15 -10.52 2.46 -16.20
C PHE A 15 -11.34 3.31 -17.17
N GLU A 16 -10.87 3.50 -18.40
CA GLU A 16 -11.58 4.18 -19.49
C GLU A 16 -12.83 3.42 -19.91
N ASN A 17 -12.79 2.08 -19.98
CA ASN A 17 -13.98 1.27 -20.23
C ASN A 17 -14.99 1.42 -19.10
N LYS A 18 -14.55 1.40 -17.83
CA LYS A 18 -15.42 1.65 -16.67
C LYS A 18 -15.98 3.09 -16.68
N LYS A 19 -15.19 4.07 -17.11
CA LYS A 19 -15.62 5.47 -17.26
C LYS A 19 -16.64 5.63 -18.40
N ARG A 20 -16.43 4.97 -19.54
CA ARG A 20 -17.39 4.91 -20.64
C ARG A 20 -18.70 4.26 -20.21
N LEU A 21 -18.64 3.15 -19.47
CA LEU A 21 -19.82 2.51 -18.88
C LEU A 21 -20.54 3.45 -17.89
N ALA A 22 -19.81 4.11 -17.00
CA ALA A 22 -20.39 5.07 -16.05
C ALA A 22 -21.12 6.22 -16.79
N LEU A 23 -20.52 6.74 -17.87
CA LEU A 23 -21.13 7.76 -18.72
C LEU A 23 -22.41 7.28 -19.40
N LEU A 24 -22.48 6.02 -19.84
CA LEU A 24 -23.71 5.42 -20.39
C LEU A 24 -24.84 5.32 -19.35
N LEU A 25 -24.48 5.09 -18.08
CA LEU A 25 -25.41 5.12 -16.95
C LEU A 25 -25.74 6.54 -16.46
N GLY A 26 -25.18 7.59 -17.10
CA GLY A 26 -25.41 8.99 -16.73
C GLY A 26 -24.57 9.48 -15.55
N HIS A 27 -23.58 8.71 -15.10
CA HIS A 27 -22.62 9.14 -14.08
C HIS A 27 -21.38 9.78 -14.73
N ASN A 28 -20.99 10.98 -14.27
CA ASN A 28 -19.82 11.70 -14.79
C ASN A 28 -18.48 11.13 -14.27
N THR A 29 -18.51 10.51 -13.09
CA THR A 29 -17.37 9.86 -12.45
C THR A 29 -17.62 8.36 -12.33
N VAL A 30 -16.54 7.56 -12.32
CA VAL A 30 -16.64 6.13 -12.02
C VAL A 30 -17.13 5.98 -10.57
N PRO A 31 -18.26 5.30 -10.32
CA PRO A 31 -18.78 5.15 -8.97
C PRO A 31 -17.84 4.26 -8.15
N THR A 32 -17.27 4.81 -7.09
CA THR A 32 -16.50 4.07 -6.07
C THR A 32 -17.42 3.66 -4.94
N ARG A 33 -17.00 2.67 -4.14
CA ARG A 33 -17.77 2.24 -2.96
C ARG A 33 -18.03 3.40 -2.00
N SER A 34 -16.99 4.17 -1.66
CA SER A 34 -17.08 5.36 -0.81
C SER A 34 -18.06 6.39 -1.35
N SER A 35 -18.03 6.64 -2.68
CA SER A 35 -19.00 7.53 -3.33
C SER A 35 -20.43 7.00 -3.26
N LEU A 36 -20.65 5.69 -3.41
CA LEU A 36 -21.98 5.09 -3.32
C LEU A 36 -22.53 5.13 -1.88
N LEU A 37 -21.69 4.93 -0.87
CA LEU A 37 -22.09 5.09 0.53
C LEU A 37 -22.50 6.52 0.84
N ALA A 38 -21.72 7.51 0.40
CA ALA A 38 -22.07 8.92 0.58
C ALA A 38 -23.42 9.28 -0.08
N VAL A 39 -23.72 8.68 -1.24
CA VAL A 39 -25.02 8.86 -1.91
C VAL A 39 -26.16 8.19 -1.14
N LEU A 40 -25.93 7.02 -0.54
CA LEU A 40 -26.92 6.33 0.29
C LEU A 40 -27.30 7.15 1.52
N GLU A 41 -26.31 7.76 2.17
CA GLU A 41 -26.50 8.67 3.30
C GLU A 41 -27.24 9.94 2.87
N ALA A 42 -26.81 10.58 1.77
CA ALA A 42 -27.45 11.81 1.28
C ALA A 42 -28.91 11.63 0.86
N LYS A 43 -29.30 10.44 0.41
CA LYS A 43 -30.66 10.11 -0.02
C LYS A 43 -31.50 9.43 1.06
N ASP A 44 -30.94 9.25 2.26
CA ASP A 44 -31.57 8.56 3.40
C ASP A 44 -32.23 7.22 3.02
N VAL A 45 -31.61 6.47 2.11
CA VAL A 45 -32.14 5.16 1.67
C VAL A 45 -32.10 4.13 2.80
N LEU A 46 -31.14 4.31 3.72
CA LEU A 46 -30.98 3.45 4.88
C LEU A 46 -32.22 3.48 5.77
N SER A 47 -32.94 4.60 5.90
CA SER A 47 -34.16 4.67 6.74
C SER A 47 -35.33 3.84 6.18
N GLN A 48 -35.39 3.65 4.85
CA GLN A 48 -36.43 2.89 4.17
C GLN A 48 -36.13 1.38 4.03
N ALA A 49 -34.91 0.96 4.35
CA ALA A 49 -34.51 -0.44 4.26
C ALA A 49 -35.14 -1.31 5.36
N SER A 50 -35.21 -2.62 5.11
CA SER A 50 -35.65 -3.62 6.09
C SER A 50 -34.73 -3.62 7.32
N PRO A 51 -35.25 -3.96 8.51
CA PRO A 51 -34.44 -4.00 9.74
C PRO A 51 -33.26 -4.96 9.63
N THR A 52 -33.43 -6.11 8.96
CA THR A 52 -32.36 -7.10 8.71
C THR A 52 -31.19 -6.49 7.93
N VAL A 53 -31.47 -5.73 6.87
CA VAL A 53 -30.44 -5.10 6.03
C VAL A 53 -29.76 -3.94 6.77
N LYS A 54 -30.51 -3.18 7.57
CA LYS A 54 -29.94 -2.12 8.42
C LYS A 54 -28.94 -2.67 9.44
N GLN A 55 -29.30 -3.77 10.12
CA GLN A 55 -28.42 -4.44 11.06
C GLN A 55 -27.17 -4.96 10.37
N LEU A 56 -27.32 -5.62 9.22
CA LEU A 56 -26.18 -6.09 8.43
C LEU A 56 -25.24 -4.93 8.04
N PHE A 57 -25.79 -3.81 7.56
CA PHE A 57 -25.00 -2.63 7.22
C PHE A 57 -24.23 -2.07 8.42
N SER A 58 -24.87 -1.97 9.59
CA SER A 58 -24.22 -1.57 10.85
C SER A 58 -23.07 -2.49 11.23
N LEU A 59 -23.26 -3.81 11.11
CA LEU A 59 -22.24 -4.82 11.42
C LEU A 59 -21.03 -4.77 10.48
N LEU A 60 -21.20 -4.39 9.21
CA LEU A 60 -20.09 -4.29 8.26
C LEU A 60 -19.32 -2.96 8.38
N GLU A 61 -20.02 -1.83 8.51
CA GLU A 61 -19.41 -0.50 8.41
C GLU A 61 -19.13 0.18 9.75
N ALA A 62 -20.03 0.04 10.72
CA ALA A 62 -19.96 0.79 11.97
C ALA A 62 -19.33 -0.02 13.11
N GLU A 63 -19.61 -1.33 13.16
CA GLU A 63 -19.16 -2.19 14.26
C GLU A 63 -17.86 -2.93 13.95
N PHE A 64 -16.94 -2.89 14.91
CA PHE A 64 -15.69 -3.65 14.86
C PHE A 64 -15.78 -4.86 15.80
N THR A 65 -16.23 -6.00 15.28
CA THR A 65 -16.41 -7.23 16.07
C THR A 65 -15.83 -8.46 15.35
N PRO A 66 -14.50 -8.57 15.19
CA PRO A 66 -13.87 -9.59 14.34
C PRO A 66 -14.24 -11.03 14.73
N LEU A 67 -14.32 -11.36 16.01
CA LEU A 67 -14.60 -12.73 16.44
C LEU A 67 -16.05 -13.18 16.23
N LYS A 68 -17.01 -12.25 16.25
CA LYS A 68 -18.45 -12.55 16.23
C LYS A 68 -19.12 -12.19 14.90
N LEU A 69 -18.38 -11.61 13.96
CA LEU A 69 -18.94 -11.08 12.72
C LEU A 69 -19.66 -12.16 11.91
N CYS A 70 -19.04 -13.32 11.70
CA CYS A 70 -19.66 -14.40 10.94
C CYS A 70 -20.89 -14.98 11.63
N SER A 71 -20.86 -15.18 12.94
CA SER A 71 -21.99 -15.78 13.68
C SER A 71 -23.21 -14.85 13.74
N LEU A 72 -22.99 -13.53 13.78
CA LEU A 72 -24.07 -12.55 13.72
C LEU A 72 -24.65 -12.41 12.30
N CYS A 73 -23.80 -12.49 11.27
CA CYS A 73 -24.24 -12.37 9.88
C CYS A 73 -24.95 -13.63 9.36
N GLU A 74 -24.67 -14.82 9.90
CA GLU A 74 -25.26 -16.08 9.46
C GLU A 74 -26.81 -16.11 9.49
N PRO A 75 -27.50 -15.79 10.61
CA PRO A 75 -28.97 -15.75 10.63
C PRO A 75 -29.55 -14.67 9.71
N LEU A 76 -28.89 -13.51 9.60
CA LEU A 76 -29.33 -12.40 8.73
C LEU A 76 -29.25 -12.79 7.24
N LEU A 77 -28.21 -13.53 6.84
CA LEU A 77 -28.08 -14.05 5.48
C LEU A 77 -29.12 -15.12 5.17
N GLY A 78 -29.51 -15.94 6.16
CA GLY A 78 -30.60 -16.92 6.00
C GLY A 78 -31.95 -16.26 5.73
N GLU A 79 -32.27 -15.15 6.39
CA GLU A 79 -33.47 -14.36 6.10
C GLU A 79 -33.44 -13.74 4.69
N LEU A 80 -32.26 -13.28 4.26
CA LEU A 80 -32.08 -12.69 2.92
C LEU A 80 -32.19 -13.72 1.80
N GLU A 81 -31.80 -14.96 2.04
CA GLU A 81 -31.89 -16.06 1.07
C GLU A 81 -33.35 -16.45 0.76
N GLN A 82 -34.27 -16.25 1.71
CA GLN A 82 -35.70 -16.49 1.50
C GLN A 82 -36.33 -15.54 0.47
N GLN A 83 -35.70 -14.40 0.21
CA GLN A 83 -36.18 -13.43 -0.77
C GLN A 83 -35.57 -13.70 -2.15
N GLN A 84 -36.41 -14.09 -3.11
CA GLN A 84 -36.00 -14.51 -4.45
C GLN A 84 -35.19 -13.45 -5.23
N LEU A 85 -35.41 -12.16 -4.95
CA LEU A 85 -34.66 -11.06 -5.58
C LEU A 85 -33.25 -10.88 -4.99
N LEU A 86 -33.03 -11.27 -3.73
CA LEU A 86 -31.77 -11.05 -2.99
C LEU A 86 -30.85 -12.27 -2.99
N GLN A 87 -31.39 -13.45 -3.29
CA GLN A 87 -30.64 -14.70 -3.43
C GLN A 87 -29.32 -14.59 -4.22
N PRO A 88 -29.24 -13.95 -5.41
CA PRO A 88 -27.98 -13.88 -6.16
C PRO A 88 -26.89 -13.03 -5.47
N TYR A 89 -27.25 -12.16 -4.52
CA TYR A 89 -26.32 -11.28 -3.82
C TYR A 89 -25.72 -11.94 -2.57
N VAL A 90 -26.29 -13.04 -2.08
CA VAL A 90 -25.84 -13.72 -0.84
C VAL A 90 -24.39 -14.21 -0.97
N LEU A 91 -24.04 -14.85 -2.10
CA LEU A 91 -22.69 -15.38 -2.31
C LEU A 91 -21.61 -14.27 -2.42
N PRO A 92 -21.78 -13.21 -3.22
CA PRO A 92 -20.88 -12.05 -3.20
C PRO A 92 -20.77 -11.41 -1.82
N LEU A 93 -21.88 -11.31 -1.09
CA LEU A 93 -21.91 -10.70 0.23
C LEU A 93 -21.11 -11.50 1.26
N LYS A 94 -21.20 -12.85 1.25
CA LYS A 94 -20.34 -13.71 2.07
C LYS A 94 -18.84 -13.46 1.83
N LYS A 95 -18.44 -13.25 0.57
CA LYS A 95 -17.04 -12.94 0.22
C LYS A 95 -16.58 -11.58 0.77
N ILE A 96 -17.44 -10.57 0.70
CA ILE A 96 -17.15 -9.23 1.24
C ILE A 96 -17.05 -9.28 2.76
N ILE A 97 -18.01 -9.95 3.41
CA ILE A 97 -18.02 -10.18 4.85
C ILE A 97 -16.71 -10.85 5.29
N PHE A 98 -16.29 -11.90 4.58
CA PHE A 98 -15.03 -12.59 4.85
C PHE A 98 -13.81 -11.69 4.65
N ALA A 99 -13.80 -10.86 3.60
CA ALA A 99 -12.72 -9.92 3.36
C ALA A 99 -12.61 -8.86 4.47
N GLN A 100 -13.76 -8.32 4.92
CA GLN A 100 -13.86 -7.40 6.05
C GLN A 100 -13.32 -8.07 7.32
N LEU A 101 -13.78 -9.29 7.63
CA LEU A 101 -13.30 -10.08 8.76
C LEU A 101 -11.78 -10.25 8.72
N ALA A 102 -11.22 -10.68 7.59
CA ALA A 102 -9.79 -10.90 7.45
C ALA A 102 -8.98 -9.62 7.71
N GLN A 103 -9.47 -8.47 7.23
CA GLN A 103 -8.86 -7.15 7.51
C GLN A 103 -8.98 -6.73 8.97
N GLN A 104 -10.11 -7.01 9.62
CA GLN A 104 -10.26 -6.74 11.04
C GLN A 104 -9.32 -7.62 11.87
N LEU A 105 -9.17 -8.89 11.52
CA LEU A 105 -8.25 -9.82 12.18
C LEU A 105 -6.79 -9.38 12.02
N SER A 106 -6.38 -8.93 10.83
CA SER A 106 -5.00 -8.47 10.61
C SER A 106 -4.63 -7.23 11.42
N ARG A 107 -5.62 -6.47 11.93
CA ARG A 107 -5.37 -5.31 12.80
C ARG A 107 -5.19 -5.68 14.27
N VAL A 108 -5.66 -6.86 14.69
CA VAL A 108 -5.74 -7.26 16.11
C VAL A 108 -4.80 -8.40 16.44
N TYR A 109 -4.53 -9.30 15.50
CA TYR A 109 -3.76 -10.51 15.72
C TYR A 109 -2.48 -10.52 14.90
N ASP A 110 -1.34 -10.80 15.53
CA ASP A 110 -0.09 -11.09 14.84
C ASP A 110 -0.08 -12.51 14.25
N SER A 111 -0.53 -13.47 15.05
CA SER A 111 -0.65 -14.88 14.66
C SER A 111 -1.93 -15.50 15.22
N LEU A 112 -2.52 -16.42 14.47
CA LEU A 112 -3.80 -17.05 14.79
C LEU A 112 -3.80 -18.51 14.35
N SER A 113 -4.15 -19.45 15.23
CA SER A 113 -4.23 -20.86 14.83
C SER A 113 -5.37 -21.10 13.82
N ILE A 114 -5.10 -21.85 12.76
CA ILE A 114 -6.09 -22.26 11.75
C ILE A 114 -7.23 -23.04 12.40
N HIS A 115 -6.93 -23.89 13.39
CA HIS A 115 -7.96 -24.64 14.12
C HIS A 115 -8.89 -23.71 14.91
N HIS A 116 -8.35 -22.64 15.49
CA HIS A 116 -9.17 -21.64 16.17
C HIS A 116 -10.03 -20.86 15.17
N PHE A 117 -9.45 -20.46 14.03
CA PHE A 117 -10.14 -19.74 12.97
C PHE A 117 -11.37 -20.51 12.44
N VAL A 118 -11.20 -21.79 12.11
CA VAL A 118 -12.27 -22.63 11.53
C VAL A 118 -13.36 -22.98 12.54
N ASN A 119 -13.03 -23.13 13.83
CA ASN A 119 -14.02 -23.55 14.82
C ASN A 119 -14.78 -22.38 15.45
N TYR A 120 -14.12 -21.25 15.69
CA TYR A 120 -14.69 -20.15 16.50
C TYR A 120 -15.01 -18.89 15.70
N ILE A 121 -14.32 -18.64 14.59
CA ILE A 121 -14.43 -17.37 13.87
C ILE A 121 -15.25 -17.53 12.60
N CYS A 122 -14.93 -18.52 11.76
CA CYS A 122 -15.65 -18.80 10.53
C CYS A 122 -16.15 -20.25 10.53
N PRO A 123 -17.38 -20.50 11.02
CA PRO A 123 -17.97 -21.84 11.02
C PRO A 123 -18.08 -22.39 9.60
N GLN A 124 -18.01 -23.72 9.47
CA GLN A 124 -18.16 -24.41 8.18
C GLN A 124 -19.51 -24.13 7.49
N SER A 125 -20.54 -23.78 8.26
CA SER A 125 -21.85 -23.35 7.74
C SER A 125 -21.78 -22.06 6.93
N PHE A 126 -20.84 -21.17 7.28
CA PHE A 126 -20.67 -19.89 6.60
C PHE A 126 -19.84 -20.06 5.32
N LEU A 127 -18.63 -20.59 5.47
CA LEU A 127 -17.66 -20.80 4.40
C LEU A 127 -16.74 -21.99 4.72
N SER A 128 -16.44 -22.81 3.70
CA SER A 128 -15.49 -23.91 3.87
C SER A 128 -14.05 -23.40 3.98
N TRP A 129 -13.16 -24.16 4.66
CA TRP A 129 -11.74 -23.77 4.74
C TRP A 129 -11.09 -23.60 3.35
N ALA A 130 -11.40 -24.47 2.39
CA ALA A 130 -10.83 -24.40 1.05
C ALA A 130 -11.21 -23.10 0.31
N GLU A 131 -12.46 -22.66 0.47
CA GLU A 131 -12.92 -21.38 -0.08
C GLU A 131 -12.31 -20.21 0.69
N ALA A 132 -12.26 -20.28 2.03
CA ALA A 132 -11.66 -19.25 2.88
C ALA A 132 -10.17 -19.03 2.52
N GLU A 133 -9.42 -20.10 2.34
CA GLU A 133 -8.03 -20.09 1.90
C GLU A 133 -7.89 -19.42 0.53
N THR A 134 -8.71 -19.84 -0.43
CA THR A 134 -8.71 -19.27 -1.79
C THR A 134 -9.02 -17.76 -1.75
N LEU A 135 -9.96 -17.35 -0.90
CA LEU A 135 -10.28 -15.93 -0.70
C LEU A 135 -9.12 -15.17 -0.05
N LEU A 136 -8.48 -15.70 1.00
CA LEU A 136 -7.30 -15.10 1.61
C LEU A 136 -6.17 -14.89 0.58
N VAL A 137 -5.87 -15.91 -0.22
CA VAL A 137 -4.87 -15.82 -1.30
C VAL A 137 -5.29 -14.78 -2.34
N SER A 138 -6.58 -14.72 -2.71
CA SER A 138 -7.09 -13.72 -3.65
C SER A 138 -6.95 -12.28 -3.11
N LEU A 139 -7.18 -12.07 -1.81
CA LEU A 139 -7.05 -10.78 -1.15
C LEU A 139 -5.58 -10.35 -1.08
N VAL A 140 -4.68 -11.25 -0.68
CA VAL A 140 -3.24 -10.99 -0.65
C VAL A 140 -2.70 -10.69 -2.05
N SER A 141 -3.11 -11.47 -3.07
CA SER A 141 -2.67 -11.25 -4.45
C SER A 141 -3.20 -9.94 -5.04
N SER A 142 -4.42 -9.53 -4.68
CA SER A 142 -5.00 -8.24 -5.10
C SER A 142 -4.32 -7.08 -4.38
N SER A 143 -4.05 -7.20 -3.08
CA SER A 143 -3.32 -6.20 -2.30
C SER A 143 -1.86 -6.09 -2.74
N SER A 144 -1.21 -7.21 -3.06
CA SER A 144 0.16 -7.21 -3.58
C SER A 144 0.24 -6.62 -4.98
N ARG A 145 -0.71 -6.87 -5.89
CA ARG A 145 -0.74 -6.18 -7.19
C ARG A 145 -0.90 -4.67 -7.05
N SER A 146 -1.64 -4.23 -6.02
CA SER A 146 -1.71 -2.82 -5.64
C SER A 146 -0.39 -2.29 -5.03
N ARG A 147 0.48 -3.15 -4.50
CA ARG A 147 1.83 -2.82 -4.01
C ARG A 147 2.91 -2.92 -5.09
N THR A 148 2.74 -3.80 -6.06
CA THR A 148 3.76 -4.22 -7.03
C THR A 148 3.22 -4.18 -8.47
N THR A 149 2.75 -3.04 -8.96
CA THR A 149 2.80 -2.66 -10.38
C THR A 149 2.67 -1.13 -10.49
N PRO A 150 3.35 -0.48 -11.45
CA PRO A 150 3.08 -0.72 -12.86
C PRO A 150 4.21 -1.54 -13.50
N ALA A 151 4.09 -2.87 -13.54
CA ALA A 151 4.86 -3.69 -14.48
C ALA A 151 4.42 -5.16 -14.47
N ALA A 152 3.90 -5.61 -15.60
CA ALA A 152 4.08 -6.93 -16.20
C ALA A 152 3.69 -8.18 -15.38
N ALA A 153 2.51 -8.73 -15.68
CA ALA A 153 2.36 -10.14 -16.03
C ALA A 153 0.97 -10.37 -16.66
N ASP A 154 0.98 -10.66 -17.95
CA ASP A 154 -0.11 -11.26 -18.70
C ASP A 154 -0.58 -12.57 -18.06
N GLY A 155 -1.85 -12.92 -18.27
CA GLY A 155 -2.26 -14.32 -18.28
C GLY A 155 -3.53 -14.67 -17.50
N SER A 156 -4.64 -14.71 -18.24
CA SER A 156 -5.82 -15.55 -18.01
C SER A 156 -6.84 -15.10 -16.95
N SER A 157 -7.95 -14.62 -17.51
CA SER A 157 -9.29 -14.57 -16.94
C SER A 157 -9.66 -15.83 -16.15
N SER A 158 -9.85 -15.66 -14.84
CA SER A 158 -10.88 -16.41 -14.13
C SER A 158 -11.95 -15.43 -13.68
N SER A 159 -13.22 -15.72 -13.94
CA SER A 159 -14.38 -14.91 -13.53
C SER A 159 -14.46 -14.69 -12.01
N ALA A 160 -13.72 -15.50 -11.23
CA ALA A 160 -13.51 -15.31 -9.80
C ALA A 160 -12.63 -14.08 -9.46
N ALA A 161 -11.69 -13.70 -10.33
CA ALA A 161 -10.82 -12.55 -10.13
C ALA A 161 -11.55 -11.21 -10.30
N ALA A 162 -12.63 -11.16 -11.09
CA ALA A 162 -13.45 -9.96 -11.24
C ALA A 162 -14.28 -9.65 -9.97
N ALA A 163 -14.79 -10.69 -9.30
CA ALA A 163 -15.48 -10.54 -8.02
C ALA A 163 -14.53 -10.18 -6.88
N ALA A 164 -13.31 -10.74 -6.87
CA ALA A 164 -12.27 -10.38 -5.91
C ALA A 164 -11.74 -8.95 -6.12
N ALA A 165 -11.66 -8.47 -7.37
CA ALA A 165 -11.30 -7.08 -7.68
C ALA A 165 -12.39 -6.07 -7.25
N ALA A 166 -13.67 -6.46 -7.30
CA ALA A 166 -14.77 -5.65 -6.75
C ALA A 166 -14.76 -5.62 -5.21
N ALA A 167 -14.38 -6.72 -4.56
CA ALA A 167 -14.16 -6.78 -3.12
C ALA A 167 -12.88 -6.02 -2.69
N ALA A 168 -11.83 -6.00 -3.53
CA ALA A 168 -10.63 -5.20 -3.28
C ALA A 168 -10.88 -3.69 -3.47
N ALA A 169 -11.75 -3.30 -4.40
CA ALA A 169 -12.24 -1.92 -4.51
C ALA A 169 -13.16 -1.51 -3.33
N ALA A 170 -13.62 -2.48 -2.52
CA ALA A 170 -14.35 -2.20 -1.29
C ALA A 170 -13.43 -1.88 -0.10
N ALA A 171 -12.16 -2.27 -0.19
CA ALA A 171 -11.12 -2.05 0.80
C ALA A 171 -10.40 -0.71 0.60
N ASP A 172 -11.15 0.40 0.61
CA ASP A 172 -10.62 1.77 0.47
C ASP A 172 -10.01 2.29 1.80
N SER A 173 -9.34 1.40 2.54
CA SER A 173 -8.47 1.77 3.64
C SER A 173 -7.05 1.35 3.27
N SER A 174 -6.18 2.34 3.14
CA SER A 174 -4.76 2.31 2.81
C SER A 174 -3.87 1.49 3.76
N SER A 175 -4.41 0.45 4.40
CA SER A 175 -3.64 -0.55 5.15
C SER A 175 -3.25 -1.70 4.22
N SER A 176 -1.95 -1.89 4.01
CA SER A 176 -1.42 -3.08 3.34
C SER A 176 -1.89 -4.34 4.05
N PHE A 177 -2.72 -5.14 3.39
CA PHE A 177 -3.12 -6.45 3.91
C PHE A 177 -2.08 -7.50 3.49
N SER A 178 -1.44 -8.13 4.48
CA SER A 178 -0.50 -9.24 4.32
C SER A 178 -0.94 -10.39 5.21
N VAL A 179 -1.07 -11.58 4.64
CA VAL A 179 -1.35 -12.81 5.40
C VAL A 179 -0.51 -13.93 4.82
N ARG A 180 0.16 -14.67 5.69
CA ARG A 180 0.89 -15.88 5.36
C ARG A 180 0.23 -17.06 6.06
N ILE A 181 0.03 -18.14 5.32
CA ILE A 181 -0.53 -19.38 5.84
C ILE A 181 0.64 -20.35 6.07
N ASP A 182 0.92 -20.68 7.33
CA ASP A 182 1.89 -21.70 7.70
C ASP A 182 1.15 -23.00 8.07
N TYR A 183 1.23 -23.98 7.19
CA TYR A 183 0.61 -25.29 7.41
C TYR A 183 1.38 -26.17 8.40
N ALA A 184 2.69 -25.95 8.57
CA ALA A 184 3.49 -26.72 9.52
C ALA A 184 3.15 -26.30 10.95
N ALA A 185 3.06 -24.98 11.19
CA ALA A 185 2.62 -24.43 12.47
C ALA A 185 1.09 -24.42 12.64
N LYS A 186 0.33 -24.71 11.57
CA LYS A 186 -1.13 -24.57 11.49
C LYS A 186 -1.60 -23.19 11.96
N ALA A 187 -0.93 -22.15 11.50
CA ALA A 187 -1.15 -20.77 11.90
C ALA A 187 -1.26 -19.81 10.70
N LEU A 188 -2.16 -18.85 10.84
CA LEU A 188 -2.26 -17.65 10.02
C LEU A 188 -1.37 -16.58 10.66
N ILE A 189 -0.42 -16.05 9.91
CA ILE A 189 0.49 -15.01 10.35
C ILE A 189 0.12 -13.74 9.57
N PHE A 190 -0.35 -12.71 10.28
CA PHE A 190 -0.77 -11.44 9.69
C PHE A 190 0.36 -10.41 9.66
N SER A 191 1.31 -10.53 10.58
CA SER A 191 2.48 -9.66 10.66
C SER A 191 3.62 -10.19 9.79
N GLU A 192 4.25 -9.31 9.00
CA GLU A 192 5.49 -9.66 8.30
C GLU A 192 6.59 -9.85 9.36
N PRO A 193 7.25 -11.03 9.42
CA PRO A 193 8.37 -11.21 10.34
C PRO A 193 9.55 -10.34 9.88
N ASP A 194 9.95 -9.42 10.76
CA ASP A 194 11.29 -8.80 10.91
C ASP A 194 11.94 -8.03 9.76
N VAL A 195 11.26 -7.80 8.64
CA VAL A 195 11.70 -6.77 7.69
C VAL A 195 10.90 -5.53 7.99
N TYR A 196 11.42 -4.63 8.84
CA TYR A 196 10.87 -3.27 8.91
C TYR A 196 10.87 -2.71 7.50
N PRO A 197 9.71 -2.56 6.83
CA PRO A 197 9.72 -1.93 5.53
C PRO A 197 10.20 -0.49 5.76
N GLU A 198 11.04 0.04 4.88
CA GLU A 198 11.54 1.43 5.01
C GLU A 198 10.40 2.44 5.27
N SER A 199 9.19 2.12 4.81
CA SER A 199 7.96 2.89 5.06
C SER A 199 7.58 2.99 6.55
N TYR A 200 7.72 1.92 7.34
CA TYR A 200 7.42 1.94 8.77
C TYR A 200 8.44 2.78 9.55
N LEU A 201 9.73 2.67 9.20
CA LEU A 201 10.76 3.52 9.80
C LEU A 201 10.54 5.00 9.43
N ARG A 202 10.17 5.29 8.18
CA ARG A 202 9.85 6.66 7.73
C ARG A 202 8.61 7.22 8.43
N SER A 203 7.54 6.44 8.57
CA SER A 203 6.32 6.90 9.25
C SER A 203 6.53 7.08 10.75
N SER A 204 7.27 6.18 11.39
CA SER A 204 7.64 6.28 12.80
C SER A 204 8.52 7.50 13.08
N LEU A 205 9.55 7.75 12.26
CA LEU A 205 10.40 8.94 12.38
C LEU A 205 9.63 10.24 12.13
N ASN A 206 8.71 10.27 11.16
CA ASN A 206 7.87 11.44 10.88
C ASN A 206 6.83 11.68 12.00
N SER A 207 6.28 10.61 12.60
CA SER A 207 5.41 10.73 13.76
C SER A 207 6.18 11.23 14.99
N LEU A 208 7.40 10.74 15.19
CA LEU A 208 8.25 11.15 16.28
C LEU A 208 8.65 12.62 16.11
N SER A 209 9.04 13.05 14.91
CA SER A 209 9.37 14.47 14.65
C SER A 209 8.19 15.38 14.96
N LYS A 210 6.98 15.04 14.50
CA LYS A 210 5.76 15.80 14.80
C LYS A 210 5.45 15.84 16.30
N ALA A 211 5.57 14.73 17.00
CA ALA A 211 5.34 14.68 18.45
C ALA A 211 6.36 15.55 19.21
N LEU A 212 7.61 15.57 18.74
CA LEU A 212 8.69 16.37 19.32
C LEU A 212 8.49 17.86 19.01
N ASP A 213 8.06 18.22 17.80
CA ASP A 213 7.70 19.59 17.42
C ASP A 213 6.57 20.12 18.32
N VAL A 214 5.50 19.34 18.51
CA VAL A 214 4.39 19.69 19.41
C VAL A 214 4.88 19.83 20.86
N ALA A 215 5.76 18.93 21.32
CA ALA A 215 6.32 19.01 22.67
C ALA A 215 7.19 20.27 22.87
N VAL A 216 7.97 20.66 21.86
CA VAL A 216 8.78 21.89 21.88
C VAL A 216 7.89 23.13 21.91
N GLU A 217 6.80 23.12 21.12
CA GLU A 217 5.82 24.20 21.08
C GLU A 217 5.10 24.37 22.44
N CYS A 218 4.75 23.27 23.11
CA CYS A 218 4.17 23.31 24.46
C CYS A 218 5.16 23.73 25.56
N LEU A 219 6.44 23.33 25.46
CA LEU A 219 7.46 23.67 26.46
C LEU A 219 7.94 25.13 26.35
N ARG A 220 7.72 25.80 25.22
CA ARG A 220 8.15 27.18 25.00
C ARG A 220 7.08 27.98 24.26
N PRO A 221 6.01 28.43 24.95
CA PRO A 221 4.85 29.00 24.27
C PRO A 221 5.02 30.42 23.73
N GLU A 222 6.19 31.05 23.80
CA GLU A 222 6.42 32.38 23.19
C GLU A 222 7.88 32.47 22.70
N GLU A 223 8.19 31.97 21.50
CA GLU A 223 9.37 32.47 20.79
C GLU A 223 9.02 33.87 20.27
N THR A 224 9.58 34.92 20.88
CA THR A 224 9.58 36.26 20.30
C THR A 224 10.04 36.17 18.83
N PRO A 225 9.45 36.92 17.89
CA PRO A 225 9.75 36.80 16.46
C PRO A 225 11.25 36.95 16.14
N GLU A 226 11.98 37.70 16.99
CA GLU A 226 13.43 37.84 16.93
C GLU A 226 14.17 36.51 17.14
N GLN A 227 13.75 35.68 18.11
CA GLN A 227 14.37 34.38 18.38
C GLN A 227 14.09 33.37 17.26
N GLN A 228 12.91 33.43 16.64
CA GLN A 228 12.56 32.61 15.49
C GLN A 228 13.38 33.01 14.25
N GLN A 229 13.62 34.31 14.08
CA GLN A 229 14.47 34.83 13.02
C GLN A 229 15.96 34.50 13.25
N GLU A 230 16.45 34.57 14.49
CA GLU A 230 17.80 34.12 14.84
C GLU A 230 17.98 32.61 14.62
N ARG A 231 17.01 31.79 15.02
CA ARG A 231 17.05 30.34 14.81
C ARG A 231 17.06 29.99 13.32
N SER A 232 16.22 30.63 12.50
CA SER A 232 16.21 30.40 11.05
C SER A 232 17.49 30.89 10.37
N ALA A 233 18.05 32.03 10.80
CA ALA A 233 19.34 32.51 10.35
C ALA A 233 20.47 31.55 10.73
N TYR A 234 20.43 30.98 11.93
CA TYR A 234 21.40 29.98 12.39
C TYR A 234 21.29 28.67 11.60
N GLN A 235 20.08 28.19 11.33
CA GLN A 235 19.85 27.01 10.49
C GLN A 235 20.34 27.23 9.05
N ALA A 236 20.07 28.40 8.47
CA ALA A 236 20.57 28.78 7.14
C ALA A 236 22.11 28.93 7.12
N ALA A 237 22.70 29.40 8.22
CA ALA A 237 24.15 29.48 8.35
C ALA A 237 24.80 28.09 8.43
N ILE A 238 24.16 27.13 9.12
CA ILE A 238 24.63 25.74 9.17
C ILE A 238 24.57 25.09 7.79
N SER A 239 23.43 25.18 7.08
CA SER A 239 23.31 24.58 5.75
C SER A 239 24.34 25.16 4.79
N ARG A 240 24.55 26.48 4.81
CA ARG A 240 25.58 27.14 4.01
C ARG A 240 27.00 26.70 4.36
N ARG A 241 27.32 26.49 5.64
CA ARG A 241 28.63 25.93 6.05
C ARG A 241 28.82 24.52 5.51
N LEU A 242 27.78 23.68 5.62
CA LEU A 242 27.80 22.31 5.11
C LEU A 242 28.03 22.28 3.60
N GLU A 243 27.37 23.17 2.84
CA GLU A 243 27.55 23.30 1.40
C GLU A 243 28.96 23.77 1.02
N VAL A 244 29.52 24.73 1.76
CA VAL A 244 30.88 25.22 1.53
C VAL A 244 31.91 24.12 1.82
N GLU A 245 31.73 23.34 2.89
CA GLU A 245 32.59 22.19 3.19
C GLU A 245 32.44 21.10 2.13
N ALA A 246 31.21 20.77 1.72
CA ALA A 246 30.95 19.82 0.64
C ALA A 246 31.58 20.28 -0.68
N ALA A 247 31.55 21.59 -0.99
CA ALA A 247 32.19 22.15 -2.16
C ALA A 247 33.73 22.09 -2.08
N LYS A 248 34.33 22.33 -0.92
CA LYS A 248 35.78 22.14 -0.69
C LYS A 248 36.18 20.69 -0.89
N MET A 249 35.43 19.76 -0.30
CA MET A 249 35.66 18.31 -0.46
C MET A 249 35.54 17.89 -1.92
N ARG A 250 34.53 18.37 -2.66
CA ARG A 250 34.38 18.11 -4.11
C ARG A 250 35.56 18.64 -4.91
N LYS A 251 36.05 19.86 -4.62
CA LYS A 251 37.24 20.42 -5.30
C LYS A 251 38.50 19.59 -5.02
N GLN A 252 38.70 19.17 -3.78
CA GLN A 252 39.84 18.34 -3.40
C GLN A 252 39.80 16.98 -4.10
N GLN A 253 38.62 16.36 -4.19
CA GLN A 253 38.41 15.09 -4.89
C GLN A 253 38.67 15.24 -6.40
N GLN A 254 38.22 16.33 -7.02
CA GLN A 254 38.51 16.62 -8.43
C GLN A 254 40.01 16.82 -8.70
N GLN A 255 40.72 17.53 -7.81
CA GLN A 255 42.17 17.72 -7.93
C GLN A 255 42.93 16.40 -7.80
N GLN A 256 42.55 15.54 -6.85
CA GLN A 256 43.15 14.21 -6.70
C GLN A 256 42.91 13.34 -7.95
N GLN A 257 41.70 13.36 -8.51
CA GLN A 257 41.41 12.63 -9.75
C GLN A 257 42.23 13.16 -10.93
N GLN A 258 42.38 14.48 -11.09
CA GLN A 258 43.22 15.06 -12.14
C GLN A 258 44.69 14.69 -11.98
N GLN A 259 45.23 14.72 -10.75
CA GLN A 259 46.61 14.31 -10.49
C GLN A 259 46.83 12.82 -10.79
N GLN A 260 45.90 11.95 -10.41
CA GLN A 260 45.97 10.52 -10.75
C GLN A 260 45.93 10.29 -12.27
N GLN A 261 45.07 11.00 -13.00
CA GLN A 261 45.02 10.91 -14.46
C GLN A 261 46.31 11.39 -15.12
N GLN A 262 46.89 12.50 -14.64
CA GLN A 262 48.17 13.00 -15.15
C GLN A 262 49.32 12.02 -14.87
N GLN A 263 49.38 11.43 -13.68
CA GLN A 263 50.38 10.41 -13.36
C GLN A 263 50.23 9.16 -14.25
N GLN A 264 49.00 8.70 -14.49
CA GLN A 264 48.76 7.57 -15.41
C GLN A 264 49.19 7.90 -16.84
N GLN A 265 48.88 9.11 -17.34
CA GLN A 265 49.30 9.54 -18.68
C GLN A 265 50.83 9.62 -18.80
N GLN A 266 51.52 10.15 -17.79
CA GLN A 266 52.99 10.20 -17.77
C GLN A 266 53.60 8.80 -17.77
N GLN A 267 53.06 7.88 -16.97
CA GLN A 267 53.52 6.48 -16.97
C GLN A 267 53.30 5.80 -18.32
N GLN A 268 52.14 6.01 -18.96
CA GLN A 268 51.87 5.47 -20.30
C GLN A 268 52.83 6.03 -21.36
N GLN A 269 53.11 7.34 -21.34
CA GLN A 269 54.05 7.96 -22.27
C GLN A 269 55.49 7.42 -22.07
N GLN A 270 55.94 7.26 -20.83
CA GLN A 270 57.25 6.67 -20.54
C GLN A 270 57.35 5.22 -21.03
N GLN A 271 56.30 4.42 -20.82
CA GLN A 271 56.26 3.04 -21.34
C GLN A 271 56.30 2.99 -22.87
N GLN A 272 55.57 3.87 -23.55
CA GLN A 272 55.59 3.96 -25.02
C GLN A 272 56.97 4.38 -25.55
N GLN A 273 57.62 5.36 -24.91
CA GLN A 273 58.97 5.79 -25.29
C GLN A 273 60.00 4.66 -25.09
N GLN A 274 59.92 3.92 -23.99
CA GLN A 274 60.78 2.76 -23.76
C GLN A 274 60.57 1.67 -24.81
N GLN A 275 59.31 1.37 -25.17
CA GLN A 275 59.00 0.40 -26.23
C GLN A 275 59.53 0.86 -27.60
N GLN A 276 59.39 2.14 -27.95
CA GLN A 276 59.94 2.69 -29.20
C GLN A 276 61.46 2.62 -29.24
N GLN A 277 62.15 2.91 -28.13
CA GLN A 277 63.61 2.78 -28.05
C GLN A 277 64.06 1.32 -28.18
N GLN A 278 63.36 0.37 -27.57
CA GLN A 278 63.63 -1.06 -27.73
C GLN A 278 63.42 -1.53 -29.18
N GLN A 279 62.36 -1.06 -29.85
CA GLN A 279 62.11 -1.38 -31.27
C GLN A 279 63.18 -0.80 -32.20
N GLN A 280 63.68 0.42 -31.92
CA GLN A 280 64.77 1.02 -32.69
C GLN A 280 66.12 0.32 -32.48
N GLN A 281 66.37 -0.23 -31.29
CA GLN A 281 67.57 -1.04 -31.02
C GLN A 281 67.52 -2.42 -31.69
N MET A 282 66.32 -2.97 -31.95
CA MET A 282 66.13 -4.24 -32.65
C MET A 282 66.19 -4.13 -34.19
N GLN A 283 66.14 -2.90 -34.74
CA GLN A 283 66.20 -2.64 -36.19
C GLN A 283 67.58 -2.16 -36.69
N LYS A 284 68.56 -1.98 -35.79
CA LYS A 284 69.97 -1.75 -36.12
C LYS A 284 70.77 -3.03 -35.94
#